data_AF-A0A2M8WMT3-F1
#
_entry.id   AF-A0A2M8WMT3-F1
#
_cell.length_a   1.000
_cell.length_b   1.000
_cell.length_c   1.000
_cell.angle_alpha   90.00
_cell.angle_beta   90.00
_cell.angle_gamma   90.00
#
_symmetry.space_group_name_H-M   'P 1'
#
loop_
_entity.id
_entity.type
_entity.pdbx_description
1 polymer ?
#
loop_
_entity_poly.entity_id
_entity_poly.type
_entity_poly.pdbx_seq_one_letter_code
_entity_poly.pdbx_strand_id
1 'polypeptide(L)' 'MLQYKVVFALTLEELVDDVTTNCRENWVPQGGVSRGPLGNGLLGKKYFFQAMTKTISTN' A
#
# COMPACT_ATOMS: atom_id res chain seq x y z
N MET A 1 2.94 -7.34 16.71
CA MET A 1 4.08 -7.02 15.82
C MET A 1 3.57 -6.19 14.65
N LEU A 2 4.32 -5.19 14.17
CA LEU A 2 3.96 -4.38 13.00
C LEU A 2 4.86 -4.76 11.82
N GLN A 3 4.28 -4.97 10.63
CA GLN A 3 5.02 -5.30 9.40
C GLN A 3 4.85 -4.19 8.37
N TYR A 4 5.93 -3.81 7.69
CA TYR A 4 5.86 -2.80 6.64
C TYR A 4 5.27 -3.40 5.35
N LYS A 5 4.34 -2.68 4.72
CA LYS A 5 3.66 -3.09 3.48
C LYS A 5 3.55 -1.90 2.52
N VAL A 6 3.77 -2.18 1.23
CA VAL A 6 3.50 -1.23 0.14
C VAL A 6 2.58 -1.87 -0.88
N VAL A 7 1.52 -1.15 -1.26
CA VAL A 7 0.59 -1.54 -2.34
C VAL A 7 0.91 -0.71 -3.57
N PHE A 8 0.91 -1.36 -4.73
CA PHE A 8 1.21 -0.74 -6.02
C PHE A 8 0.04 -0.93 -6.98
N ALA A 9 -0.32 0.12 -7.70
CA ALA A 9 -1.35 0.07 -8.74
C ALA A 9 -0.95 0.88 -9.98
N LEU A 10 -1.57 0.57 -11.11
CA LEU A 10 -1.33 1.32 -12.35
C LEU A 10 -2.15 2.62 -12.37
N THR A 11 -3.36 2.59 -11.82
CA THR A 11 -4.25 3.76 -11.68
C THR A 11 -4.47 4.14 -10.21
N LEU A 12 -5.04 5.32 -9.97
CA LEU A 12 -5.36 5.78 -8.63
C LEU A 12 -6.60 5.05 -8.10
N GLU A 13 -7.58 4.80 -8.97
CA GLU A 13 -8.83 4.11 -8.67
C GLU A 13 -8.56 2.69 -8.17
N GLU A 14 -7.71 1.93 -8.88
CA GLU A 14 -7.28 0.59 -8.46
C GLU A 14 -6.63 0.61 -7.07
N LEU A 15 -5.78 1.61 -6.80
CA LEU A 15 -5.13 1.74 -5.50
C LEU A 15 -6.13 2.01 -4.39
N VAL A 16 -7.08 2.92 -4.64
CA VAL A 16 -8.10 3.29 -3.65
C VAL A 16 -9.03 2.12 -3.37
N ASP A 17 -9.42 1.35 -4.39
CA ASP A 17 -10.26 0.16 -4.23
C ASP A 17 -9.54 -0.92 -3.41
N ASP A 18 -8.28 -1.22 -3.74
CA ASP A 18 -7.46 -2.19 -3.00
C ASP A 18 -7.27 -1.77 -1.54
N VAL A 19 -6.98 -0.49 -1.30
CA VAL A 19 -6.78 0.03 0.04
C VAL A 19 -8.10 0.03 0.82
N THR A 20 -9.20 0.46 0.21
CA THR A 20 -10.49 0.54 0.91
C THR A 20 -11.03 -0.85 1.25
N THR A 21 -10.81 -1.83 0.37
CA THR A 21 -11.30 -3.20 0.54
C THR A 21 -10.50 -3.97 1.59
N ASN A 22 -9.17 -3.80 1.61
CA ASN A 22 -8.29 -4.68 2.39
C ASN A 22 -7.74 -4.05 3.69
N CYS A 23 -7.88 -2.74 3.91
CA CYS A 23 -7.06 -2.03 4.90
C CYS A 23 -7.80 -1.52 6.16
N ARG A 24 -9.13 -1.61 6.24
CA ARG A 24 -9.90 -0.83 7.23
C ARG A 24 -9.56 -1.11 8.70
N GLU A 25 -9.23 -2.34 9.08
CA GLU A 25 -9.08 -2.70 10.50
C GLU A 25 -7.63 -2.90 10.98
N ASN A 26 -6.71 -3.28 10.08
CA ASN A 26 -5.37 -3.75 10.49
C ASN A 26 -4.21 -2.94 9.91
N TRP A 27 -4.48 -1.92 9.10
CA TRP A 27 -3.42 -1.15 8.45
C TRP A 27 -3.33 0.23 9.08
N VAL A 28 -2.11 0.65 9.36
CA VAL A 28 -1.77 1.98 9.87
C VAL A 28 -1.05 2.73 8.75
N PRO A 29 -1.73 3.68 8.07
CA PRO A 29 -1.12 4.45 6.99
C PRO A 29 0.19 5.08 7.43
N GLN A 30 1.22 5.02 6.59
CA GLN A 30 2.52 5.69 6.81
C GLN A 30 2.66 6.98 5.98
N GLY A 31 1.54 7.46 5.42
CA GLY A 31 1.49 8.63 4.56
C GLY A 31 0.25 8.60 3.66
N GLY A 32 0.25 9.48 2.67
CA GLY A 32 -0.77 9.51 1.61
C GLY A 32 -0.41 8.62 0.41
N VAL A 33 -1.24 8.68 -0.62
CA VAL A 33 -0.93 8.08 -1.92
C VAL A 33 0.19 8.88 -2.59
N SER A 34 1.18 8.18 -3.13
CA SER A 34 2.29 8.78 -3.87
C SER A 34 2.41 8.15 -5.26
N ARG A 35 3.08 8.85 -6.19
CA ARG A 35 3.37 8.35 -7.54
C ARG A 35 4.86 8.44 -7.80
N GLY A 36 5.50 7.34 -8.19
CA GLY A 36 6.95 7.35 -8.34
C GLY A 36 7.50 6.16 -9.13
N PRO A 37 8.77 6.24 -9.55
CA PRO A 37 9.47 5.13 -10.17
C PRO A 37 9.77 4.06 -9.12
N LEU A 38 9.40 2.81 -9.39
CA LEU A 38 9.78 1.68 -8.56
C LEU A 38 11.10 1.09 -9.04
N GLY A 39 12.20 1.54 -8.44
CA GLY A 39 13.52 0.96 -8.68
C GLY A 39 14.13 1.27 -10.06
N ASN A 40 15.39 0.82 -10.22
CA ASN A 40 16.24 1.13 -11.36
C ASN A 40 15.70 0.55 -12.67
N GLY A 41 15.01 1.39 -13.42
CA GLY A 41 14.76 1.21 -14.85
C GLY A 41 13.50 0.42 -15.20
N LEU A 42 12.62 1.09 -15.96
CA LEU A 42 11.82 0.52 -17.05
C LEU A 42 10.38 0.04 -16.83
N LEU A 43 9.71 0.23 -15.69
CA LEU A 43 8.30 -0.21 -15.58
C LEU A 43 7.35 0.80 -14.91
N GLY A 44 7.07 1.90 -15.64
CA GLY A 44 5.89 2.76 -15.44
C GLY A 44 5.84 3.59 -14.14
N LYS A 45 5.33 4.83 -14.22
CA LYS A 45 5.00 5.61 -13.01
C LYS A 45 3.75 5.00 -12.35
N LYS A 46 3.93 4.14 -11.34
CA LYS A 46 2.83 3.54 -10.57
C LYS A 46 2.39 4.43 -9.41
N TYR A 47 1.13 4.29 -9.01
CA TYR A 47 0.64 4.81 -7.75
C TYR A 47 0.98 3.81 -6.64
N PHE A 48 1.26 4.31 -5.44
CA PHE A 48 1.54 3.46 -4.30
C PHE A 48 1.04 4.04 -2.99
N PHE A 49 0.76 3.12 -2.05
CA PHE A 49 0.34 3.42 -0.69
C PHE A 49 1.18 2.61 0.30
N GLN A 50 1.73 3.29 1.30
CA GLN A 50 2.59 2.71 2.32
C GLN A 50 1.83 2.61 3.64
N ALA A 51 1.90 1.44 4.28
CA ALA A 51 1.26 1.20 5.57
C ALA A 51 2.07 0.23 6.42
N MET A 52 1.81 0.25 7.73
CA MET A 52 2.20 -0.82 8.64
C MET A 52 0.99 -1.72 8.90
N THR A 53 1.12 -3.02 8.78
CA THR A 53 0.06 -3.97 9.13
C THR A 53 0.27 -4.51 10.54
N LYS A 54 -0.80 -4.54 11.33
CA LYS A 54 -0.83 -5.22 12.63
C LYS A 54 -0.96 -6.71 12.38
N THR A 55 0.01 -7.50 12.82
CA THR A 55 -0.16 -8.96 12.86
C THR A 55 -1.17 -9.27 13.95
N ILE A 56 -2.35 -9.79 13.58
CA ILE A 56 -3.27 -10.39 14.55
C ILE A 56 -2.64 -11.71 14.98
N SER A 57 -2.17 -11.80 16.22
CA SER A 57 -1.88 -13.10 16.83
C SER A 57 -3.21 -13.80 17.03
N THR A 58 -3.46 -14.84 16.24
CA THR A 58 -4.48 -15.83 16.55
C THR A 58 -4.00 -16.61 17.78
N ASN A 59 -4.61 -16.37 18.93
CA ASN A 59 -4.52 -17.25 20.10
C ASN A 59 -5.31 -18.53 19.87
#